data_AF-A0A4W5N974-F1
#
_entry.id   AF-A0A4W5N974-F1
#
_cell.length_a   1.000
_cell.length_b   1.000
_cell.length_c   1.000
_cell.angle_alpha   90.00
_cell.angle_beta   90.00
_cell.angle_gamma   90.00
#
_symmetry.space_group_name_H-M   'P 1'
#
loop_
_entity.id
_entity.type
_entity.pdbx_description
1 polymer ?
#
loop_
_entity_poly.entity_id
_entity_poly.type
_entity_poly.pdbx_seq_one_letter_code
_entity_poly.pdbx_strand_id
1 'polypeptide(L)'
;MAPTNFKETWLSFCFCVVLVAPVLVEAQYEKYSFKSFPHNDLMPLESAYGHALDQYGAHNWRDSIKYLELSLRLHRLLKDSEAFCSQNCSTVSRDNDTLFADSSLRIMQHFLLRASCLKKCKTNFPVFTVAYPKRDVLEAFEKRVPYRYIQYAFYQLNNIERAVSAAHTFLQKNPEDPFISKNMNYYKTLFELDEYLIDHEERPYEPVFLKAVKLYNSGDFSASARDMEQATTEYLKIYDLCLAGCEGSYEVTEYKDFYPTLADLYTEVLKCKVKCEENLMPNVGGFFVEKFVATMYHYLQFAYYKLNDVRNAAPCAASYMLFDANDQVMQQNMVYYRFYREQWGLEETHFLPRPEALRYFNQTTKQREMLEFALNYLQTDDEDVVSPEEVAAPTAPPDAEFEGIGDYEESFVADWWQEPKTKGDAGEPAA
;
A
#
# COMPACT_ATOMS: atom_id res chain seq x y z
N MET A 1 -51.14 67.27 12.41
CA MET A 1 -52.44 66.80 12.96
C MET A 1 -52.43 65.28 12.92
N ALA A 2 -52.93 64.66 13.99
CA ALA A 2 -52.53 63.36 14.55
C ALA A 2 -52.88 62.09 13.73
N PRO A 3 -52.30 60.91 14.10
CA PRO A 3 -52.19 59.71 13.28
C PRO A 3 -53.21 58.61 13.63
N THR A 4 -53.29 57.57 12.81
CA THR A 4 -53.99 56.30 13.12
C THR A 4 -53.00 55.13 13.13
N ASN A 5 -53.00 54.41 14.25
CA ASN A 5 -52.25 53.19 14.57
C ASN A 5 -52.51 52.04 13.60
N PHE A 6 -51.45 51.31 13.21
CA PHE A 6 -51.55 49.90 12.85
C PHE A 6 -50.39 49.13 13.51
N LYS A 7 -50.73 48.07 14.25
CA LYS A 7 -49.82 47.24 15.02
C LYS A 7 -49.13 46.23 14.10
N GLU A 8 -47.79 46.22 14.10
CA GLU A 8 -46.97 45.18 13.46
C GLU A 8 -46.86 43.95 14.38
N THR A 9 -47.25 42.80 13.85
CA THR A 9 -46.93 41.47 14.41
C THR A 9 -45.65 40.96 13.78
N TRP A 10 -44.60 40.83 14.57
CA TRP A 10 -43.31 40.25 14.17
C TRP A 10 -43.41 38.71 14.19
N LEU A 11 -43.33 38.09 13.02
CA LEU A 11 -43.16 36.64 12.86
C LEU A 11 -41.65 36.31 12.87
N SER A 12 -41.15 35.79 13.99
CA SER A 12 -39.81 35.18 14.06
C SER A 12 -39.78 33.89 13.26
N PHE A 13 -39.13 33.91 12.09
CA PHE A 13 -38.73 32.70 11.37
C PHE A 13 -37.53 32.06 12.08
N CYS A 14 -37.75 30.95 12.78
CA CYS A 14 -36.67 30.06 13.23
C CYS A 14 -36.11 29.31 12.00
N PHE A 15 -34.94 29.74 11.53
CA PHE A 15 -34.14 28.98 10.57
C PHE A 15 -33.48 27.81 11.32
N CYS A 16 -34.09 26.63 11.29
CA CYS A 16 -33.42 25.40 11.70
C CYS A 16 -32.40 25.03 10.61
N VAL A 17 -31.16 25.49 10.78
CA VAL A 17 -30.01 24.98 10.06
C VAL A 17 -29.82 23.52 10.49
N VAL A 18 -30.32 22.58 9.69
CA VAL A 18 -29.97 21.17 9.81
C VAL A 18 -28.52 21.05 9.34
N LEU A 19 -27.58 21.15 10.28
CA LEU A 19 -26.21 20.71 10.09
C LEU A 19 -26.25 19.20 9.88
N VAL A 20 -26.27 18.78 8.62
CA VAL A 20 -25.89 17.43 8.24
C VAL A 20 -24.39 17.34 8.48
N ALA A 21 -24.01 17.01 9.71
CA ALA A 21 -22.66 16.56 9.99
C ALA A 21 -22.43 15.30 9.14
N PRO A 22 -21.37 15.23 8.32
CA PRO A 22 -21.01 13.97 7.72
C PRO A 22 -20.69 13.02 8.87
N VAL A 23 -21.36 11.87 8.91
CA VAL A 23 -20.91 10.74 9.71
C VAL A 23 -19.57 10.34 9.12
N LEU A 24 -18.49 10.91 9.67
CA LEU A 24 -17.15 10.37 9.52
C LEU A 24 -17.24 8.98 10.14
N VAL A 25 -17.12 7.95 9.32
CA VAL A 25 -16.83 6.61 9.79
C VAL A 25 -15.46 6.74 10.46
N GLU A 26 -15.45 6.79 11.78
CA GLU A 26 -14.24 6.90 12.59
C GLU A 26 -13.39 5.65 12.31
N ALA A 27 -12.31 5.82 11.54
CA ALA A 27 -11.35 4.74 11.32
C ALA A 27 -10.79 4.31 12.69
N GLN A 28 -10.56 3.01 12.90
CA GLN A 28 -10.22 2.36 14.19
C GLN A 28 -9.01 2.95 14.97
N TYR A 29 -8.31 3.96 14.42
CA TYR A 29 -7.09 4.54 14.98
C TYR A 29 -7.08 6.07 15.07
N GLU A 30 -8.22 6.75 15.24
CA GLU A 30 -8.28 8.24 15.28
C GLU A 30 -7.37 8.93 16.34
N LYS A 31 -6.86 8.21 17.33
CA LYS A 31 -5.90 8.74 18.32
C LYS A 31 -4.43 8.56 17.91
N TYR A 32 -4.15 8.04 16.72
CA TYR A 32 -2.79 7.83 16.25
C TYR A 32 -2.15 9.14 15.80
N SER A 33 -1.01 9.45 16.39
CA SER A 33 -0.11 10.51 15.94
C SER A 33 1.31 10.04 16.22
N PHE A 34 2.11 9.89 15.16
CA PHE A 34 3.50 9.46 15.29
C PHE A 34 4.35 10.44 16.12
N LYS A 35 3.92 11.71 16.23
CA LYS A 35 4.55 12.73 17.09
C LYS A 35 4.20 12.57 18.57
N SER A 36 3.10 11.89 18.90
CA SER A 36 2.58 11.76 20.26
C SER A 36 2.14 10.32 20.54
N PHE A 37 2.99 9.35 20.16
CA PHE A 37 2.74 7.95 20.41
C PHE A 37 2.80 7.65 21.93
N PRO A 38 1.86 6.88 22.50
CA PRO A 38 1.83 6.58 23.93
C PRO A 38 3.11 5.87 24.39
N HIS A 39 3.82 6.44 25.36
CA HIS A 39 5.11 5.91 25.80
C HIS A 39 5.02 4.51 26.42
N ASN A 40 3.90 4.20 27.09
CA ASN A 40 3.65 2.89 27.68
C ASN A 40 3.41 1.77 26.65
N ASP A 41 3.06 2.15 25.41
CA ASP A 41 2.83 1.21 24.32
C ASP A 41 4.11 1.00 23.49
N LEU A 42 5.19 1.73 23.76
CA LEU A 42 6.42 1.64 22.99
C LEU A 42 7.23 0.40 23.38
N MET A 43 7.42 -0.50 22.41
CA MET A 43 8.26 -1.68 22.53
C MET A 43 8.73 -2.12 21.13
N PRO A 44 9.73 -3.03 21.01
CA PRO A 44 10.12 -3.57 19.71
C PRO A 44 8.93 -4.23 19.01
N LEU A 45 8.76 -3.95 17.70
CA LEU A 45 7.67 -4.48 16.89
C LEU A 45 7.63 -6.02 16.93
N GLU A 46 8.79 -6.66 16.78
CA GLU A 46 8.93 -8.12 16.80
C GLU A 46 8.51 -8.71 18.14
N SER A 47 8.85 -8.06 19.26
CA SER A 47 8.41 -8.52 20.59
C SER A 47 6.90 -8.40 20.77
N ALA A 48 6.28 -7.33 20.28
CA ALA A 48 4.82 -7.17 20.35
C ALA A 48 4.10 -8.21 19.50
N TYR A 49 4.57 -8.42 18.26
CA TYR A 49 3.99 -9.37 17.33
C TYR A 49 4.18 -10.82 17.79
N GLY A 50 5.39 -11.20 18.19
CA GLY A 50 5.69 -12.53 18.73
C GLY A 50 4.84 -12.87 19.95
N HIS A 51 4.75 -11.96 20.92
CA HIS A 51 3.85 -12.15 22.08
C HIS A 51 2.39 -12.32 21.65
N ALA A 52 1.93 -11.59 20.63
CA ALA A 52 0.57 -11.72 20.12
C ALA A 52 0.29 -13.11 19.52
N LEU A 53 1.27 -13.69 18.85
CA LEU A 53 1.21 -15.06 18.29
C LEU A 53 1.28 -16.13 19.38
N ASP A 54 2.10 -15.93 20.42
CA ASP A 54 2.13 -16.84 21.58
C ASP A 54 0.75 -16.89 22.27
N GLN A 55 0.13 -15.72 22.48
CA GLN A 55 -1.24 -15.65 23.03
C GLN A 55 -2.28 -16.25 22.09
N TYR A 56 -2.08 -16.12 20.77
CA TYR A 56 -2.94 -16.75 19.77
C TYR A 56 -2.87 -18.28 19.90
N GLY A 57 -1.67 -18.86 19.96
CA GLY A 57 -1.46 -20.29 20.18
C GLY A 57 -2.02 -20.77 21.53
N ALA A 58 -1.92 -19.95 22.57
CA ALA A 58 -2.51 -20.22 23.87
C ALA A 58 -4.05 -20.05 23.91
N HIS A 59 -4.71 -19.73 22.79
CA HIS A 59 -6.15 -19.45 22.69
C HIS A 59 -6.62 -18.28 23.58
N ASN A 60 -5.70 -17.39 23.97
CA ASN A 60 -6.00 -16.17 24.69
C ASN A 60 -6.32 -15.04 23.69
N TRP A 61 -7.50 -15.13 23.09
CA TRP A 61 -7.91 -14.27 21.98
C TRP A 61 -7.87 -12.77 22.29
N ARG A 62 -8.25 -12.37 23.52
CA ARG A 62 -8.30 -10.95 23.89
C ARG A 62 -6.91 -10.32 23.94
N ASP A 63 -5.95 -10.99 24.57
CA ASP A 63 -4.59 -10.47 24.64
C ASP A 63 -3.89 -10.59 23.28
N SER A 64 -4.15 -11.65 22.51
CA SER A 64 -3.66 -11.76 21.14
C SER A 64 -4.10 -10.56 20.28
N ILE A 65 -5.40 -10.23 20.26
CA ILE A 65 -5.92 -9.06 19.54
C ILE A 65 -5.25 -7.77 20.01
N LYS A 66 -5.16 -7.57 21.34
CA LYS A 66 -4.55 -6.37 21.92
C LYS A 66 -3.11 -6.15 21.43
N TYR A 67 -2.31 -7.21 21.40
CA TYR A 67 -0.91 -7.12 20.95
C TYR A 67 -0.78 -7.10 19.43
N LEU A 68 -1.67 -7.73 18.68
CA LEU A 68 -1.74 -7.60 17.21
C LEU A 68 -2.07 -6.14 16.82
N GLU A 69 -3.08 -5.52 17.42
CA GLU A 69 -3.40 -4.10 17.21
C GLU A 69 -2.28 -3.16 17.66
N LEU A 70 -1.58 -3.48 18.76
CA LEU A 70 -0.38 -2.74 19.18
C LEU A 70 0.73 -2.83 18.13
N SER A 71 1.00 -4.03 17.63
CA SER A 71 2.03 -4.27 16.61
C SER A 71 1.74 -3.52 15.30
N LEU A 72 0.47 -3.48 14.85
CA LEU A 72 0.05 -2.66 13.70
C LEU A 72 0.33 -1.16 13.91
N ARG A 73 0.04 -0.63 15.12
CA ARG A 73 0.33 0.76 15.47
C ARG A 73 1.84 1.05 15.54
N LEU A 74 2.64 0.11 16.05
CA LEU A 74 4.11 0.22 16.09
C LEU A 74 4.72 0.17 14.68
N HIS A 75 4.22 -0.69 13.80
CA HIS A 75 4.64 -0.76 12.41
C HIS A 75 4.33 0.56 11.67
N ARG A 76 3.12 1.10 11.84
CA ARG A 76 2.75 2.42 11.28
C ARG A 76 3.64 3.54 11.83
N LEU A 77 3.92 3.54 13.13
CA LEU A 77 4.81 4.49 13.79
C LEU A 77 6.22 4.48 13.16
N LEU A 78 6.78 3.29 12.93
CA LEU A 78 8.09 3.13 12.31
C LEU A 78 8.08 3.71 10.89
N LYS A 79 7.14 3.24 10.05
CA LYS A 79 7.02 3.67 8.65
C LYS A 79 6.85 5.17 8.50
N ASP A 80 5.96 5.78 9.29
CA ASP A 80 5.70 7.22 9.22
C ASP A 80 6.90 8.05 9.70
N SER A 81 7.60 7.59 10.75
CA SER A 81 8.80 8.27 11.26
C SER A 81 9.95 8.23 10.26
N GLU A 82 10.13 7.10 9.57
CA GLU A 82 11.15 6.95 8.52
C GLU A 82 10.85 7.82 7.31
N ALA A 83 9.63 7.75 6.79
CA ALA A 83 9.20 8.59 5.67
C ALA A 83 9.34 10.09 6.00
N PHE A 84 8.95 10.51 7.21
CA PHE A 84 9.08 11.90 7.66
C PHE A 84 10.54 12.36 7.68
N CYS A 85 11.46 11.57 8.24
CA CYS A 85 12.87 11.93 8.29
C CYS A 85 13.51 11.94 6.91
N SER A 86 13.25 10.94 6.09
CA SER A 86 13.78 10.84 4.73
C SER A 86 13.30 11.97 3.83
N GLN A 87 12.02 12.34 3.92
CA GLN A 87 11.46 13.45 3.15
C GLN A 87 12.10 14.79 3.54
N ASN A 88 12.19 15.09 4.84
CA ASN A 88 12.78 16.34 5.33
C ASN A 88 14.29 16.45 5.03
N CYS A 89 14.98 15.32 4.94
CA CYS A 89 16.41 15.29 4.63
C CYS A 89 16.73 15.18 3.13
N SER A 90 15.71 15.05 2.26
CA SER A 90 15.88 14.82 0.81
C SER A 90 16.49 16.00 0.05
N THR A 91 16.35 17.23 0.56
CA THR A 91 16.81 18.47 -0.06
C THR A 91 18.12 19.00 0.50
N VAL A 92 18.65 18.37 1.56
CA VAL A 92 19.90 18.78 2.20
C VAL A 92 21.01 18.68 1.14
N SER A 93 21.62 19.83 0.83
CA SER A 93 22.71 20.02 -0.14
C SER A 93 22.35 20.48 -1.57
N ARG A 94 21.11 20.94 -1.86
CA ARG A 94 20.82 21.62 -3.14
C ARG A 94 21.43 23.03 -3.28
N ASP A 95 21.98 23.58 -2.20
CA ASP A 95 22.36 25.02 -2.13
C ASP A 95 23.83 25.33 -2.47
N ASN A 96 24.72 24.33 -2.63
CA ASN A 96 26.17 24.56 -2.82
C ASN A 96 26.78 23.66 -3.93
N ASP A 97 26.09 23.52 -5.06
CA ASP A 97 26.52 22.69 -6.21
C ASP A 97 27.82 23.16 -6.90
N THR A 98 28.37 24.31 -6.51
CA THR A 98 29.48 25.00 -7.21
C THR A 98 30.88 24.70 -6.65
N LEU A 99 31.00 23.98 -5.52
CA LEU A 99 32.28 23.85 -4.81
C LEU A 99 33.16 22.66 -5.26
N PHE A 100 32.60 21.69 -5.99
CA PHE A 100 33.33 20.49 -6.43
C PHE A 100 33.22 20.31 -7.94
N ALA A 101 34.34 20.44 -8.65
CA ALA A 101 34.45 20.05 -10.05
C ALA A 101 34.42 18.52 -10.23
N ASP A 102 34.82 17.77 -9.19
CA ASP A 102 34.78 16.31 -9.17
C ASP A 102 33.40 15.80 -8.75
N SER A 103 32.73 15.13 -9.68
CA SER A 103 31.40 14.55 -9.48
C SER A 103 31.34 13.50 -8.36
N SER A 104 32.43 12.77 -8.09
CA SER A 104 32.48 11.70 -7.11
C SER A 104 32.47 12.23 -5.66
N LEU A 105 33.31 13.22 -5.38
CA LEU A 105 33.37 13.89 -4.08
C LEU A 105 32.08 14.63 -3.77
N ARG A 106 31.43 15.20 -4.79
CA ARG A 106 30.11 15.82 -4.64
C ARG A 106 29.07 14.80 -4.16
N ILE A 107 28.96 13.64 -4.81
CA ILE A 107 28.01 12.57 -4.40
C ILE A 107 28.28 12.13 -2.96
N MET A 108 29.54 11.94 -2.58
CA MET A 108 29.90 11.54 -1.22
C MET A 108 29.59 12.63 -0.19
N GLN A 109 29.76 13.90 -0.53
CA GLN A 109 29.33 15.01 0.32
C GLN A 109 27.81 15.00 0.55
N HIS A 110 27.02 14.86 -0.51
CA HIS A 110 25.56 14.73 -0.40
C HIS A 110 25.17 13.56 0.52
N PHE A 111 25.82 12.41 0.34
CA PHE A 111 25.59 11.23 1.16
C PHE A 111 25.85 11.51 2.66
N LEU A 112 27.01 12.10 2.99
CA LEU A 112 27.37 12.43 4.37
C LEU A 112 26.42 13.46 5.00
N LEU A 113 26.02 14.48 4.23
CA LEU A 113 25.08 15.50 4.69
C LEU A 113 23.69 14.92 4.95
N ARG A 114 23.18 14.07 4.05
CA ARG A 114 21.91 13.37 4.23
C ARG A 114 21.97 12.43 5.43
N ALA A 115 23.04 11.66 5.59
CA ALA A 115 23.22 10.77 6.74
C ALA A 115 23.25 11.54 8.08
N SER A 116 23.93 12.69 8.13
CA SER A 116 23.95 13.58 9.30
C SER A 116 22.56 14.14 9.63
N CYS A 117 21.80 14.55 8.61
CA CYS A 117 20.42 15.01 8.77
C CYS A 117 19.52 13.88 9.32
N LEU A 118 19.58 12.69 8.73
CA LEU A 118 18.79 11.54 9.16
C LEU A 118 19.10 11.16 10.61
N LYS A 119 20.38 11.13 11.00
CA LYS A 119 20.79 10.85 12.37
C LYS A 119 20.16 11.84 13.37
N LYS A 120 20.19 13.15 13.05
CA LYS A 120 19.56 14.20 13.90
C LYS A 120 18.04 14.12 13.90
N CYS A 121 17.42 13.72 12.79
CA CYS A 121 15.97 13.58 12.74
C CYS A 121 15.50 12.39 13.56
N LYS A 122 16.15 11.22 13.39
CA LYS A 122 15.79 9.98 14.10
C LYS A 122 15.90 10.10 15.62
N THR A 123 16.79 10.94 16.17
CA THR A 123 16.87 11.16 17.63
C THR A 123 15.62 11.78 18.24
N ASN A 124 14.75 12.40 17.44
CA ASN A 124 13.51 13.02 17.93
C ASN A 124 12.34 12.04 18.02
N PHE A 125 12.49 10.81 17.52
CA PHE A 125 11.42 9.83 17.47
C PHE A 125 11.76 8.60 18.31
N PRO A 126 10.91 8.24 19.28
CA PRO A 126 11.22 7.18 20.23
C PRO A 126 11.16 5.77 19.59
N VAL A 127 10.54 5.62 18.41
CA VAL A 127 10.54 4.35 17.66
C VAL A 127 11.95 3.89 17.25
N PHE A 128 12.92 4.81 17.15
CA PHE A 128 14.30 4.49 16.81
C PHE A 128 15.18 4.18 18.04
N THR A 129 14.62 4.21 19.25
CA THR A 129 15.36 3.80 20.46
C THR A 129 15.16 2.33 20.81
N VAL A 130 14.20 1.66 20.18
CA VAL A 130 13.94 0.22 20.32
C VAL A 130 14.61 -0.58 19.20
N ALA A 131 14.69 -1.90 19.36
CA ALA A 131 15.27 -2.78 18.35
C ALA A 131 14.48 -2.69 17.03
N TYR A 132 15.23 -2.62 15.92
CA TYR A 132 14.65 -2.58 14.58
C TYR A 132 14.10 -3.96 14.20
N PRO A 133 12.92 -4.05 13.57
CA PRO A 133 12.33 -5.33 13.20
C PRO A 133 13.12 -6.03 12.09
N LYS A 134 13.11 -7.36 12.14
CA LYS A 134 13.61 -8.20 11.04
C LYS A 134 12.77 -8.06 9.77
N ARG A 135 13.36 -8.48 8.65
CA ARG A 135 12.79 -8.34 7.31
C ARG A 135 11.52 -9.17 7.10
N ASP A 136 11.50 -10.39 7.60
CA ASP A 136 10.35 -11.31 7.58
C ASP A 136 9.14 -10.72 8.33
N VAL A 137 9.39 -10.09 9.48
CA VAL A 137 8.35 -9.36 10.22
C VAL A 137 7.80 -8.24 9.36
N LEU A 138 8.66 -7.35 8.84
CA LEU A 138 8.21 -6.25 7.96
C LEU A 138 7.40 -6.75 6.75
N GLU A 139 7.85 -7.83 6.11
CA GLU A 139 7.15 -8.45 4.99
C GLU A 139 5.77 -8.99 5.38
N ALA A 140 5.62 -9.58 6.56
CA ALA A 140 4.34 -10.03 7.08
C ALA A 140 3.36 -8.85 7.25
N PHE A 141 3.83 -7.69 7.71
CA PHE A 141 3.01 -6.48 7.82
C PHE A 141 2.68 -5.88 6.45
N GLU A 142 3.62 -5.87 5.49
CA GLU A 142 3.35 -5.44 4.11
C GLU A 142 2.28 -6.30 3.43
N LYS A 143 2.27 -7.61 3.72
CA LYS A 143 1.24 -8.58 3.29
C LYS A 143 -0.01 -8.56 4.15
N ARG A 144 -0.13 -7.65 5.13
CA ARG A 144 -1.27 -7.54 6.06
C ARG A 144 -1.57 -8.81 6.87
N VAL A 145 -0.58 -9.70 7.05
CA VAL A 145 -0.71 -10.98 7.78
C VAL A 145 -1.29 -10.83 9.19
N PRO A 146 -1.00 -9.78 9.99
CA PRO A 146 -1.64 -9.61 11.29
C PRO A 146 -3.17 -9.65 11.24
N TYR A 147 -3.79 -9.15 10.16
CA TYR A 147 -5.25 -9.18 10.01
C TYR A 147 -5.82 -10.58 9.83
N ARG A 148 -5.04 -11.53 9.29
CA ARG A 148 -5.39 -12.96 9.25
C ARG A 148 -5.61 -13.51 10.66
N TYR A 149 -4.73 -13.16 11.61
CA TYR A 149 -4.88 -13.60 13.00
C TYR A 149 -5.99 -12.84 13.73
N ILE A 150 -6.09 -11.51 13.52
CA ILE A 150 -7.11 -10.67 14.13
C ILE A 150 -8.52 -11.14 13.76
N GLN A 151 -8.74 -11.45 12.47
CA GLN A 151 -10.00 -11.99 11.95
C GLN A 151 -10.46 -13.20 12.76
N TYR A 152 -9.57 -14.19 12.93
CA TYR A 152 -9.93 -15.44 13.60
C TYR A 152 -10.14 -15.24 15.09
N ALA A 153 -9.30 -14.44 15.74
CA ALA A 153 -9.45 -14.15 17.16
C ALA A 153 -10.79 -13.42 17.45
N PHE A 154 -11.22 -12.49 16.60
CA PHE A 154 -12.54 -11.84 16.75
C PHE A 154 -13.70 -12.82 16.52
N TYR A 155 -13.56 -13.72 15.54
CA TYR A 155 -14.54 -14.79 15.31
C TYR A 155 -14.71 -15.67 16.56
N GLN A 156 -13.61 -16.07 17.19
CA GLN A 156 -13.63 -16.88 18.43
C GLN A 156 -14.27 -16.15 19.62
N LEU A 157 -14.22 -14.82 19.64
CA LEU A 157 -14.92 -13.98 20.62
C LEU A 157 -16.37 -13.66 20.23
N ASN A 158 -16.91 -14.30 19.18
CA ASN A 158 -18.24 -14.07 18.64
C ASN A 158 -18.48 -12.61 18.19
N ASN A 159 -17.41 -11.91 17.79
CA ASN A 159 -17.47 -10.57 17.22
C ASN A 159 -17.28 -10.66 15.70
N ILE A 160 -18.34 -11.06 14.99
CA ILE A 160 -18.25 -11.33 13.56
C ILE A 160 -18.06 -10.05 12.76
N GLU A 161 -18.62 -8.93 13.20
CA GLU A 161 -18.46 -7.61 12.57
C GLU A 161 -16.98 -7.24 12.40
N ARG A 162 -16.21 -7.29 13.49
CA ARG A 162 -14.77 -7.00 13.44
C ARG A 162 -13.96 -8.10 12.73
N ALA A 163 -14.43 -9.35 12.79
CA ALA A 163 -13.82 -10.42 12.04
C ALA A 163 -13.94 -10.19 10.52
N VAL A 164 -15.09 -9.68 10.07
CA VAL A 164 -15.35 -9.31 8.67
C VAL A 164 -14.47 -8.14 8.24
N SER A 165 -14.37 -7.07 9.03
CA SER A 165 -13.51 -5.93 8.67
C SER A 165 -12.03 -6.31 8.61
N ALA A 166 -11.54 -7.15 9.53
CA ALA A 166 -10.18 -7.67 9.48
C ALA A 166 -9.94 -8.60 8.27
N ALA A 167 -10.88 -9.51 7.99
CA ALA A 167 -10.83 -10.38 6.83
C ALA A 167 -10.81 -9.57 5.51
N HIS A 168 -11.66 -8.56 5.41
CA HIS A 168 -11.72 -7.64 4.28
C HIS A 168 -10.37 -6.91 4.12
N THR A 169 -9.85 -6.32 5.20
CA THR A 169 -8.53 -5.64 5.20
C THR A 169 -7.41 -6.54 4.70
N PHE A 170 -7.40 -7.82 5.08
CA PHE A 170 -6.42 -8.80 4.59
C PHE A 170 -6.58 -9.10 3.09
N LEU A 171 -7.82 -9.35 2.64
CA LEU A 171 -8.14 -9.68 1.25
C LEU A 171 -7.87 -8.53 0.28
N GLN A 172 -7.90 -7.28 0.75
CA GLN A 172 -7.51 -6.12 -0.06
C GLN A 172 -6.07 -6.24 -0.57
N LYS A 173 -5.16 -6.89 0.19
CA LYS A 173 -3.78 -7.15 -0.24
C LYS A 173 -3.55 -8.57 -0.75
N ASN A 174 -4.40 -9.53 -0.37
CA ASN A 174 -4.28 -10.94 -0.73
C ASN A 174 -5.60 -11.49 -1.29
N PRO A 175 -6.07 -11.02 -2.47
CA PRO A 175 -7.38 -11.38 -3.00
C PRO A 175 -7.54 -12.88 -3.32
N GLU A 176 -6.43 -13.56 -3.60
CA GLU A 176 -6.43 -14.97 -4.00
C GLU A 176 -6.29 -15.94 -2.81
N ASP A 177 -6.24 -15.43 -1.55
CA ASP A 177 -6.10 -16.31 -0.39
C ASP A 177 -7.37 -17.18 -0.21
N PRO A 178 -7.25 -18.52 -0.33
CA PRO A 178 -8.41 -19.40 -0.34
C PRO A 178 -9.07 -19.52 1.04
N PHE A 179 -8.28 -19.38 2.11
CA PHE A 179 -8.75 -19.59 3.48
C PHE A 179 -9.62 -18.42 3.93
N ILE A 180 -9.12 -17.19 3.80
CA ILE A 180 -9.87 -16.01 4.21
C ILE A 180 -11.05 -15.75 3.26
N SER A 181 -10.92 -16.07 1.97
CA SER A 181 -12.06 -16.04 1.03
C SER A 181 -13.18 -16.99 1.47
N LYS A 182 -12.84 -18.20 1.93
CA LYS A 182 -13.82 -19.14 2.47
C LYS A 182 -14.48 -18.60 3.75
N ASN A 183 -13.70 -18.03 4.67
CA ASN A 183 -14.21 -17.42 5.90
C ASN A 183 -15.19 -16.28 5.58
N MET A 184 -14.84 -15.44 4.61
CA MET A 184 -15.70 -14.35 4.15
C MET A 184 -17.03 -14.87 3.57
N ASN A 185 -16.99 -15.94 2.77
CA ASN A 185 -18.21 -16.56 2.25
C ASN A 185 -19.07 -17.15 3.37
N TYR A 186 -18.47 -17.73 4.41
CA TYR A 186 -19.20 -18.15 5.60
C TYR A 186 -19.85 -16.97 6.32
N TYR A 187 -19.13 -15.87 6.55
CA TYR A 187 -19.70 -14.68 7.19
C TYR A 187 -20.89 -14.10 6.41
N LYS A 188 -20.87 -14.14 5.07
CA LYS A 188 -22.01 -13.73 4.22
C LYS A 188 -23.28 -14.55 4.47
N THR A 189 -23.16 -15.79 4.94
CA THR A 189 -24.33 -16.62 5.27
C THR A 189 -24.99 -16.24 6.60
N LEU A 190 -24.27 -15.50 7.46
CA LEU A 190 -24.72 -15.17 8.81
C LEU A 190 -25.51 -13.86 8.85
N PHE A 191 -25.08 -12.83 8.10
CA PHE A 191 -25.75 -11.52 8.01
C PHE A 191 -25.26 -10.70 6.81
N GLU A 192 -25.93 -9.59 6.52
CA GLU A 192 -25.56 -8.64 5.46
C GLU A 192 -24.25 -7.92 5.84
N LEU A 193 -23.21 -8.11 5.03
CA LEU A 193 -21.85 -7.66 5.38
C LEU A 193 -21.52 -6.22 4.97
N ASP A 194 -22.33 -5.60 4.10
CA ASP A 194 -21.94 -4.38 3.38
C ASP A 194 -21.52 -3.22 4.30
N GLU A 195 -22.15 -3.10 5.46
CA GLU A 195 -21.83 -2.07 6.46
C GLU A 195 -20.48 -2.30 7.18
N TYR A 196 -19.96 -3.53 7.14
CA TYR A 196 -18.77 -3.97 7.88
C TYR A 196 -17.55 -4.25 7.00
N LEU A 197 -17.67 -4.06 5.68
CA LEU A 197 -16.57 -4.14 4.71
C LEU A 197 -15.65 -2.92 4.79
N ILE A 198 -15.03 -2.74 5.95
CA ILE A 198 -14.12 -1.64 6.25
C ILE A 198 -12.69 -2.14 6.01
N ASP A 199 -11.90 -1.42 5.19
CA ASP A 199 -10.45 -1.62 5.13
C ASP A 199 -9.77 -0.71 6.15
N HIS A 200 -9.15 -1.29 7.18
CA HIS A 200 -8.44 -0.55 8.24
C HIS A 200 -7.09 0.03 7.78
N GLU A 201 -6.64 -0.32 6.58
CA GLU A 201 -5.46 0.21 5.92
C GLU A 201 -5.76 0.92 4.60
N GLU A 202 -7.03 1.31 4.38
CA GLU A 202 -7.46 2.07 3.20
C GLU A 202 -6.59 3.33 3.03
N ARG A 203 -6.12 3.57 1.80
CA ARG A 203 -5.32 4.75 1.47
C ARG A 203 -6.22 5.91 1.06
N PRO A 204 -5.82 7.17 1.31
CA PRO A 204 -6.68 8.34 1.03
C PRO A 204 -7.14 8.49 -0.43
N TYR A 205 -6.35 8.00 -1.41
CA TYR A 205 -6.69 8.10 -2.83
C TYR A 205 -7.69 7.02 -3.27
N GLU A 206 -7.79 5.89 -2.57
CA GLU A 206 -8.61 4.73 -2.96
C GLU A 206 -10.12 5.04 -2.97
N PRO A 207 -10.73 5.58 -1.89
CA PRO A 207 -12.16 5.88 -1.89
C PRO A 207 -12.50 7.01 -2.87
N VAL A 208 -11.59 7.97 -3.05
CA VAL A 208 -11.75 9.08 -4.00
C VAL A 208 -11.70 8.57 -5.44
N PHE A 209 -10.76 7.68 -5.76
CA PHE A 209 -10.67 7.00 -7.05
C PHE A 209 -11.94 6.20 -7.35
N LEU A 210 -12.38 5.36 -6.40
CA LEU A 210 -13.60 4.55 -6.55
C LEU A 210 -14.84 5.43 -6.79
N LYS A 211 -14.95 6.54 -6.06
CA LYS A 211 -16.02 7.52 -6.26
C LYS A 211 -15.96 8.17 -7.63
N ALA A 212 -14.77 8.55 -8.09
CA ALA A 212 -14.58 9.14 -9.42
C ALA A 212 -14.98 8.18 -10.55
N VAL A 213 -14.68 6.88 -10.42
CA VAL A 213 -15.09 5.83 -11.35
C VAL A 213 -16.61 5.61 -11.33
N LYS A 214 -17.24 5.61 -10.15
CA LYS A 214 -18.72 5.52 -10.03
C LYS A 214 -19.39 6.70 -10.73
N LEU A 215 -18.89 7.92 -10.51
CA LEU A 215 -19.41 9.14 -11.15
C LEU A 215 -19.24 9.09 -12.67
N TYR A 216 -18.07 8.63 -13.15
CA TYR A 216 -17.82 8.42 -14.57
C TYR A 216 -18.86 7.50 -15.21
N ASN A 217 -19.12 6.35 -14.59
CA ASN A 217 -20.09 5.37 -15.08
C ASN A 217 -21.54 5.88 -15.02
N SER A 218 -21.86 6.79 -14.10
CA SER A 218 -23.17 7.45 -14.02
C SER A 218 -23.35 8.62 -15.00
N GLY A 219 -22.29 9.05 -15.69
CA GLY A 219 -22.29 10.16 -16.65
C GLY A 219 -22.01 11.54 -16.08
N ASP A 220 -21.76 11.67 -14.77
CA ASP A 220 -21.30 12.92 -14.16
C ASP A 220 -19.78 13.10 -14.37
N PHE A 221 -19.41 13.48 -15.60
CA PHE A 221 -18.02 13.67 -16.00
C PHE A 221 -17.35 14.84 -15.27
N SER A 222 -18.11 15.85 -14.82
CA SER A 222 -17.54 17.01 -14.12
C SER A 222 -17.10 16.64 -12.71
N ALA A 223 -17.97 15.99 -11.94
CA ALA A 223 -17.59 15.52 -10.61
C ALA A 223 -16.54 14.39 -10.68
N SER A 224 -16.65 13.50 -11.69
CA SER A 224 -15.65 12.46 -11.94
C SER A 224 -14.25 13.05 -12.20
N ALA A 225 -14.14 14.05 -13.11
CA ALA A 225 -12.85 14.69 -13.39
C ALA A 225 -12.25 15.33 -12.13
N ARG A 226 -13.05 16.08 -11.36
CA ARG A 226 -12.58 16.71 -10.11
C ARG A 226 -12.06 15.68 -9.10
N ASP A 227 -12.82 14.63 -8.85
CA ASP A 227 -12.46 13.61 -7.87
C ASP A 227 -11.26 12.78 -8.39
N MET A 228 -11.14 12.53 -9.71
CA MET A 228 -9.99 11.84 -10.31
C MET A 228 -8.69 12.65 -10.26
N GLU A 229 -8.75 13.98 -10.46
CA GLU A 229 -7.61 14.90 -10.27
C GLU A 229 -7.12 14.86 -8.81
N GLN A 230 -8.07 14.84 -7.86
CA GLN A 230 -7.75 14.68 -6.44
C GLN A 230 -7.10 13.32 -6.17
N ALA A 231 -7.66 12.22 -6.68
CA ALA A 231 -7.09 10.88 -6.50
C ALA A 231 -5.67 10.79 -7.07
N THR A 232 -5.41 11.37 -8.25
CA THR A 232 -4.07 11.40 -8.87
C THR A 232 -3.09 12.18 -8.00
N THR A 233 -3.50 13.34 -7.51
CA THR A 233 -2.68 14.18 -6.62
C THR A 233 -2.34 13.46 -5.31
N GLU A 234 -3.33 12.82 -4.67
CA GLU A 234 -3.12 12.09 -3.43
C GLU A 234 -2.27 10.83 -3.64
N TYR A 235 -2.49 10.07 -4.72
CA TYR A 235 -1.66 8.92 -5.06
C TYR A 235 -0.19 9.32 -5.19
N LEU A 236 0.13 10.39 -5.95
CA LEU A 236 1.51 10.83 -6.14
C LEU A 236 2.18 11.24 -4.82
N LYS A 237 1.44 11.84 -3.89
CA LYS A 237 1.95 12.15 -2.54
C LYS A 237 2.26 10.88 -1.74
N ILE A 238 1.34 9.91 -1.75
CA ILE A 238 1.54 8.63 -1.05
C ILE A 238 2.70 7.84 -1.68
N TYR A 239 2.87 7.90 -3.00
CA TYR A 239 4.00 7.33 -3.71
C TYR A 239 5.33 7.96 -3.26
N ASP A 240 5.42 9.30 -3.22
CA ASP A 240 6.62 10.00 -2.72
C ASP A 240 6.93 9.61 -1.25
N LEU A 241 5.90 9.43 -0.40
CA LEU A 241 6.07 8.94 0.97
C LEU A 241 6.57 7.49 1.03
N CYS A 242 6.09 6.62 0.16
CA CYS A 242 6.58 5.25 0.04
C CYS A 242 8.06 5.22 -0.30
N LEU A 243 8.49 6.02 -1.29
CA LEU A 243 9.90 6.13 -1.67
C LEU A 243 10.78 6.64 -0.54
N ALA A 244 10.28 7.59 0.25
CA ALA A 244 10.98 8.12 1.42
C ALA A 244 11.10 7.05 2.54
N GLY A 245 10.07 6.23 2.73
CA GLY A 245 10.08 5.13 3.71
C GLY A 245 11.10 4.02 3.41
N CYS A 246 11.50 3.83 2.15
CA CYS A 246 12.47 2.81 1.76
C CYS A 246 13.91 3.06 2.21
N GLU A 247 14.21 4.23 2.76
CA GLU A 247 15.55 4.60 3.27
C GLU A 247 15.70 4.30 4.77
N GLY A 248 14.88 3.37 5.26
CA GLY A 248 14.88 2.87 6.64
C GLY A 248 16.17 2.16 7.04
N SER A 249 16.22 1.71 8.29
CA SER A 249 17.39 0.98 8.79
C SER A 249 17.44 -0.43 8.19
N TYR A 250 18.65 -0.94 7.94
CA TYR A 250 18.87 -2.31 7.45
C TYR A 250 19.76 -3.06 8.43
N GLU A 251 19.46 -4.34 8.66
CA GLU A 251 20.36 -5.25 9.37
C GLU A 251 21.48 -5.68 8.43
N VAL A 252 22.73 -5.38 8.79
CA VAL A 252 23.91 -5.84 8.05
C VAL A 252 24.29 -7.20 8.61
N THR A 253 23.93 -8.25 7.89
CA THR A 253 24.13 -9.65 8.32
C THR A 253 25.53 -10.18 8.00
N GLU A 254 26.21 -9.60 7.01
CA GLU A 254 27.51 -10.06 6.52
C GLU A 254 28.53 -8.92 6.47
N TYR A 255 29.77 -9.23 6.83
CA TYR A 255 30.89 -8.31 6.67
C TYR A 255 31.51 -8.49 5.28
N LYS A 256 31.18 -7.58 4.36
CA LYS A 256 31.80 -7.49 3.03
C LYS A 256 32.72 -6.27 2.96
N ASP A 257 33.52 -6.18 1.90
CA ASP A 257 34.28 -4.96 1.60
C ASP A 257 33.35 -3.75 1.38
N PHE A 258 33.93 -2.55 1.44
CA PHE A 258 33.18 -1.28 1.41
C PHE A 258 32.21 -1.16 0.24
N TYR A 259 32.68 -1.35 -1.00
CA TYR A 259 31.84 -1.19 -2.19
C TYR A 259 30.78 -2.27 -2.34
N PRO A 260 31.07 -3.58 -2.16
CA PRO A 260 30.04 -4.62 -2.12
C PRO A 260 28.96 -4.34 -1.08
N THR A 261 29.32 -3.96 0.16
CA THR A 261 28.34 -3.63 1.20
C THR A 261 27.43 -2.47 0.79
N LEU A 262 28.01 -1.40 0.22
CA LEU A 262 27.25 -0.24 -0.23
C LEU A 262 26.32 -0.60 -1.40
N ALA A 263 26.79 -1.42 -2.33
CA ALA A 263 26.03 -1.87 -3.49
C ALA A 263 24.83 -2.74 -3.07
N ASP A 264 25.03 -3.68 -2.13
CA ASP A 264 23.96 -4.51 -1.59
C ASP A 264 22.89 -3.65 -0.89
N LEU A 265 23.30 -2.76 0.03
CA LEU A 265 22.38 -1.86 0.73
C LEU A 265 21.59 -0.98 -0.24
N TYR A 266 22.25 -0.44 -1.27
CA TYR A 266 21.58 0.40 -2.26
C TYR A 266 20.60 -0.42 -3.13
N THR A 267 20.96 -1.66 -3.47
CA THR A 267 20.10 -2.59 -4.21
C THR A 267 18.83 -2.91 -3.42
N GLU A 268 18.93 -3.10 -2.11
CA GLU A 268 17.78 -3.33 -1.24
C GLU A 268 16.85 -2.10 -1.16
N VAL A 269 17.42 -0.90 -1.06
CA VAL A 269 16.64 0.35 -1.15
C VAL A 269 15.94 0.46 -2.50
N LEU A 270 16.60 0.11 -3.61
CA LEU A 270 16.01 0.11 -4.95
C LEU A 270 14.86 -0.90 -5.07
N LYS A 271 15.04 -2.13 -4.56
CA LYS A 271 13.97 -3.14 -4.53
C LYS A 271 12.73 -2.62 -3.80
N CYS A 272 12.91 -2.00 -2.63
CA CYS A 272 11.79 -1.36 -1.92
C CYS A 272 11.13 -0.26 -2.75
N LYS A 273 11.93 0.64 -3.35
CA LYS A 273 11.42 1.78 -4.14
C LYS A 273 10.62 1.32 -5.36
N VAL A 274 11.11 0.32 -6.09
CA VAL A 274 10.41 -0.26 -7.26
C VAL A 274 9.11 -0.96 -6.84
N LYS A 275 9.09 -1.65 -5.69
CA LYS A 275 7.88 -2.27 -5.13
C LYS A 275 6.79 -1.27 -4.71
N CYS A 276 7.08 0.03 -4.60
CA CYS A 276 6.07 1.02 -4.23
C CYS A 276 4.90 1.07 -5.23
N GLU A 277 5.14 0.88 -6.53
CA GLU A 277 4.05 0.86 -7.53
C GLU A 277 3.10 -0.31 -7.28
N GLU A 278 3.64 -1.51 -7.12
CA GLU A 278 2.87 -2.73 -6.83
C GLU A 278 2.16 -2.65 -5.48
N ASN A 279 2.83 -2.08 -4.47
CA ASN A 279 2.28 -1.96 -3.12
C ASN A 279 1.16 -0.94 -2.98
N LEU A 280 1.03 -0.01 -3.93
CA LEU A 280 0.02 1.03 -3.95
C LEU A 280 -1.02 0.81 -5.06
N MET A 281 -1.09 -0.40 -5.64
CA MET A 281 -2.22 -0.73 -6.52
C MET A 281 -3.48 -0.95 -5.69
N PRO A 282 -4.58 -0.22 -5.98
CA PRO A 282 -5.84 -0.49 -5.31
C PRO A 282 -6.42 -1.82 -5.78
N ASN A 283 -7.07 -2.52 -4.86
CA ASN A 283 -7.89 -3.69 -5.16
C ASN A 283 -9.36 -3.27 -5.20
N VAL A 284 -10.01 -3.50 -6.34
CA VAL A 284 -11.41 -3.16 -6.56
C VAL A 284 -12.19 -4.43 -6.84
N GLY A 285 -12.99 -4.86 -5.87
CA GLY A 285 -13.84 -6.04 -6.03
C GLY A 285 -13.08 -7.35 -6.18
N GLY A 286 -11.85 -7.44 -5.67
CA GLY A 286 -10.99 -8.63 -5.74
C GLY A 286 -9.94 -8.59 -6.86
N PHE A 287 -9.89 -7.51 -7.65
CA PHE A 287 -8.93 -7.36 -8.75
C PHE A 287 -8.08 -6.11 -8.56
N PHE A 288 -6.76 -6.26 -8.73
CA PHE A 288 -5.85 -5.13 -8.72
C PHE A 288 -6.02 -4.29 -9.99
N VAL A 289 -6.04 -2.96 -9.83
CA VAL A 289 -6.05 -2.04 -10.96
C VAL A 289 -4.63 -1.90 -11.50
N GLU A 290 -4.28 -2.76 -12.45
CA GLU A 290 -3.00 -2.69 -13.15
C GLU A 290 -2.81 -1.34 -13.86
N LYS A 291 -1.55 -0.93 -14.03
CA LYS A 291 -1.17 0.35 -14.65
C LYS A 291 -1.95 1.53 -14.05
N PHE A 292 -2.06 1.58 -12.73
CA PHE A 292 -2.98 2.45 -12.01
C PHE A 292 -2.91 3.94 -12.43
N VAL A 293 -1.70 4.49 -12.59
CA VAL A 293 -1.51 5.88 -13.06
C VAL A 293 -2.02 6.09 -14.49
N ALA A 294 -1.78 5.14 -15.39
CA ALA A 294 -2.34 5.18 -16.74
C ALA A 294 -3.87 5.19 -16.67
N THR A 295 -4.46 4.30 -15.87
CA THR A 295 -5.91 4.22 -15.67
C THR A 295 -6.50 5.55 -15.20
N MET A 296 -5.88 6.25 -14.26
CA MET A 296 -6.32 7.59 -13.83
C MET A 296 -6.30 8.61 -14.98
N TYR A 297 -5.23 8.63 -15.80
CA TYR A 297 -5.14 9.53 -16.96
C TYR A 297 -6.14 9.18 -18.07
N HIS A 298 -6.48 7.90 -18.26
CA HIS A 298 -7.54 7.48 -19.17
C HIS A 298 -8.90 8.06 -18.75
N TYR A 299 -9.28 7.92 -17.47
CA TYR A 299 -10.53 8.49 -16.96
C TYR A 299 -10.55 10.02 -17.09
N LEU A 300 -9.45 10.70 -16.76
CA LEU A 300 -9.34 12.16 -16.92
C LEU A 300 -9.50 12.59 -18.38
N GLN A 301 -8.76 11.94 -19.29
CA GLN A 301 -8.82 12.23 -20.72
C GLN A 301 -10.25 12.15 -21.27
N PHE A 302 -10.95 11.06 -20.97
CA PHE A 302 -12.31 10.88 -21.46
C PHE A 302 -13.30 11.84 -20.78
N ALA A 303 -13.19 12.05 -19.47
CA ALA A 303 -14.07 12.97 -18.74
C ALA A 303 -13.93 14.40 -19.30
N TYR A 304 -12.71 14.90 -19.48
CA TYR A 304 -12.48 16.21 -20.09
C TYR A 304 -12.99 16.30 -21.53
N TYR A 305 -12.81 15.24 -22.32
CA TYR A 305 -13.35 15.18 -23.67
C TYR A 305 -14.88 15.30 -23.69
N LYS A 306 -15.58 14.59 -22.80
CA LYS A 306 -17.05 14.67 -22.67
C LYS A 306 -17.56 16.04 -22.20
N LEU A 307 -16.72 16.79 -21.50
CA LEU A 307 -16.99 18.17 -21.09
C LEU A 307 -16.62 19.21 -22.18
N ASN A 308 -16.21 18.77 -23.37
CA ASN A 308 -15.64 19.61 -24.44
C ASN A 308 -14.38 20.39 -24.03
N ASP A 309 -13.69 19.95 -22.97
CA ASP A 309 -12.43 20.55 -22.51
C ASP A 309 -11.23 19.81 -23.12
N VAL A 310 -11.07 19.96 -24.43
CA VAL A 310 -10.02 19.25 -25.16
C VAL A 310 -8.61 19.73 -24.78
N ARG A 311 -8.51 20.96 -24.25
CA ARG A 311 -7.25 21.53 -23.76
C ARG A 311 -6.70 20.76 -22.57
N ASN A 312 -7.56 20.23 -21.70
CA ASN A 312 -7.15 19.35 -20.61
C ASN A 312 -7.14 17.87 -21.01
N ALA A 313 -7.97 17.46 -21.97
CA ALA A 313 -8.02 16.07 -22.46
C ALA A 313 -6.73 15.64 -23.19
N ALA A 314 -6.18 16.49 -24.07
CA ALA A 314 -5.00 16.16 -24.87
C ALA A 314 -3.73 15.92 -24.03
N PRO A 315 -3.41 16.74 -23.00
CA PRO A 315 -2.31 16.44 -22.09
C PRO A 315 -2.52 15.16 -21.28
N CYS A 316 -3.76 14.83 -20.88
CA CYS A 316 -4.04 13.56 -20.20
C CYS A 316 -3.79 12.36 -21.12
N ALA A 317 -4.18 12.45 -22.40
CA ALA A 317 -3.87 11.43 -23.39
C ALA A 317 -2.34 11.28 -23.57
N ALA A 318 -1.61 12.40 -23.67
CA ALA A 318 -0.15 12.37 -23.74
C ALA A 318 0.50 11.75 -22.48
N SER A 319 -0.03 12.04 -21.29
CA SER A 319 0.41 11.41 -20.04
C SER A 319 0.15 9.90 -20.02
N TYR A 320 -1.01 9.44 -20.51
CA TYR A 320 -1.30 8.01 -20.63
C TYR A 320 -0.27 7.29 -21.50
N MET A 321 0.08 7.90 -22.64
CA MET A 321 1.02 7.32 -23.61
C MET A 321 2.44 7.10 -23.04
N LEU A 322 2.79 7.72 -21.91
CA LEU A 322 4.05 7.42 -21.21
C LEU A 322 4.03 5.99 -20.63
N PHE A 323 2.89 5.54 -20.13
CA PHE A 323 2.74 4.29 -19.39
C PHE A 323 2.29 3.13 -20.28
N ASP A 324 1.52 3.42 -21.33
CA ASP A 324 1.10 2.43 -22.32
C ASP A 324 1.16 3.00 -23.74
N ALA A 325 2.37 2.98 -24.30
CA ALA A 325 2.60 3.51 -25.64
C ALA A 325 2.00 2.62 -26.75
N ASN A 326 1.64 1.37 -26.45
CA ASN A 326 1.16 0.39 -27.43
C ASN A 326 -0.37 0.34 -27.54
N ASP A 327 -1.08 1.09 -26.69
CA ASP A 327 -2.54 1.19 -26.74
C ASP A 327 -3.01 1.87 -28.03
N GLN A 328 -3.60 1.08 -28.93
CA GLN A 328 -4.10 1.55 -30.22
C GLN A 328 -5.23 2.58 -30.09
N VAL A 329 -6.08 2.47 -29.07
CA VAL A 329 -7.21 3.39 -28.85
C VAL A 329 -6.67 4.75 -28.46
N MET A 330 -5.70 4.80 -27.55
CA MET A 330 -5.12 6.08 -27.13
C MET A 330 -4.27 6.71 -28.25
N GLN A 331 -3.55 5.91 -29.04
CA GLN A 331 -2.85 6.41 -30.23
C GLN A 331 -3.82 7.08 -31.22
N GLN A 332 -4.98 6.47 -31.48
CA GLN A 332 -6.01 7.05 -32.33
C GLN A 332 -6.58 8.35 -31.74
N ASN A 333 -6.81 8.41 -30.43
CA ASN A 333 -7.24 9.63 -29.75
C ASN A 333 -6.22 10.77 -29.92
N MET A 334 -4.92 10.48 -29.81
CA MET A 334 -3.86 11.46 -30.03
C MET A 334 -3.84 11.98 -31.48
N VAL A 335 -4.01 11.09 -32.46
CA VAL A 335 -4.13 11.48 -33.88
C VAL A 335 -5.37 12.35 -34.10
N TYR A 336 -6.49 11.98 -33.49
CA TYR A 336 -7.75 12.73 -33.55
C TYR A 336 -7.61 14.15 -32.98
N TYR A 337 -6.97 14.31 -31.82
CA TYR A 337 -6.68 15.63 -31.24
C TYR A 337 -5.75 16.47 -32.11
N ARG A 338 -4.72 15.84 -32.72
CA ARG A 338 -3.82 16.54 -33.64
C ARG A 338 -4.53 16.99 -34.91
N PHE A 339 -5.44 16.19 -35.44
CA PHE A 339 -6.18 16.51 -36.66
C PHE A 339 -7.09 17.74 -36.47
N TYR A 340 -7.80 17.83 -35.35
CA TYR A 340 -8.71 18.94 -35.04
C TYR A 340 -8.05 20.09 -34.26
N ARG A 341 -6.72 20.16 -34.22
CA ARG A 341 -5.97 21.14 -33.41
C ARG A 341 -6.37 22.59 -33.69
N GLU A 342 -6.60 22.95 -34.95
CA GLU A 342 -6.92 24.33 -35.34
C GLU A 342 -8.35 24.68 -34.90
N GLN A 343 -9.28 23.74 -35.02
CA GLN A 343 -10.67 23.92 -34.62
C GLN A 343 -10.82 24.08 -33.11
N TRP A 344 -10.00 23.39 -32.31
CA TRP A 344 -10.04 23.48 -30.84
C TRP A 344 -9.01 24.43 -30.24
N GLY A 345 -8.24 25.14 -31.09
CA GLY A 345 -7.21 26.07 -30.64
C GLY A 345 -6.17 25.39 -29.73
N LEU A 346 -5.71 24.19 -30.15
CA LEU A 346 -4.66 23.42 -29.48
C LEU A 346 -3.27 23.79 -30.04
N GLU A 347 -2.35 24.02 -29.12
CA GLU A 347 -0.94 24.27 -29.38
C GLU A 347 -0.11 23.00 -29.19
N GLU A 348 1.14 22.98 -29.68
CA GLU A 348 2.07 21.85 -29.48
C GLU A 348 2.26 21.49 -27.99
N THR A 349 2.18 22.48 -27.11
CA THR A 349 2.28 22.32 -25.66
C THR A 349 1.19 21.41 -25.08
N HIS A 350 0.01 21.36 -25.70
CA HIS A 350 -1.10 20.51 -25.25
C HIS A 350 -0.92 19.03 -25.62
N PHE A 351 0.06 18.71 -26.47
CA PHE A 351 0.42 17.34 -26.84
C PHE A 351 1.62 16.82 -26.04
N LEU A 352 2.05 17.57 -25.03
CA LEU A 352 3.07 17.14 -24.08
C LEU A 352 2.39 16.49 -22.86
N PRO A 353 3.00 15.45 -22.27
CA PRO A 353 2.55 14.90 -21.01
C PRO A 353 2.55 15.95 -19.91
N ARG A 354 1.65 15.80 -18.94
CA ARG A 354 1.63 16.68 -17.77
C ARG A 354 2.93 16.55 -16.95
N PRO A 355 3.42 17.65 -16.34
CA PRO A 355 4.71 17.64 -15.63
C PRO A 355 4.80 16.60 -14.52
N GLU A 356 3.72 16.39 -13.77
CA GLU A 356 3.67 15.42 -12.68
C GLU A 356 3.71 13.96 -13.18
N ALA A 357 3.06 13.66 -14.30
CA ALA A 357 3.15 12.36 -14.97
C ALA A 357 4.56 12.09 -15.47
N LEU A 358 5.17 13.09 -16.12
CA LEU A 358 6.52 12.98 -16.65
C LEU A 358 7.56 12.80 -15.53
N ARG A 359 7.41 13.52 -14.41
CA ARG A 359 8.25 13.33 -13.21
C ARG A 359 8.15 11.90 -12.70
N TYR A 360 6.92 11.41 -12.51
CA TYR A 360 6.66 10.05 -12.02
C TYR A 360 7.23 8.99 -12.96
N PHE A 361 6.99 9.11 -14.28
CA PHE A 361 7.50 8.19 -15.29
C PHE A 361 9.04 8.15 -15.32
N ASN A 362 9.68 9.32 -15.31
CA ASN A 362 11.14 9.38 -15.31
C ASN A 362 11.73 8.76 -14.04
N GLN A 363 11.10 8.99 -12.89
CA GLN A 363 11.56 8.47 -11.61
C GLN A 363 11.42 6.94 -11.53
N THR A 364 10.24 6.41 -11.84
CA THR A 364 9.97 4.96 -11.86
C THR A 364 10.85 4.22 -12.86
N THR A 365 10.96 4.75 -14.09
CA THR A 365 11.81 4.19 -15.14
C THR A 365 13.28 4.15 -14.70
N LYS A 366 13.81 5.26 -14.19
CA LYS A 366 15.22 5.31 -13.75
C LYS A 366 15.50 4.41 -12.54
N GLN A 367 14.54 4.28 -11.62
CA GLN A 367 14.67 3.36 -10.49
C GLN A 367 14.71 1.90 -10.95
N ARG A 368 13.85 1.53 -11.91
CA ARG A 368 13.82 0.17 -12.49
C ARG A 368 15.07 -0.14 -13.30
N GLU A 369 15.49 0.77 -14.18
CA GLU A 369 16.74 0.65 -14.95
C GLU A 369 17.95 0.49 -14.01
N MET A 370 18.02 1.27 -12.93
CA MET A 370 19.11 1.18 -11.95
C MET A 370 19.08 -0.13 -11.16
N LEU A 371 17.89 -0.64 -10.82
CA LEU A 371 17.74 -1.93 -10.15
C LEU A 371 18.16 -3.07 -11.08
N GLU A 372 17.72 -3.06 -12.33
CA GLU A 372 18.13 -4.03 -13.34
C GLU A 372 19.64 -3.98 -13.57
N PHE A 373 20.22 -2.78 -13.67
CA PHE A 373 21.67 -2.60 -13.73
C PHE A 373 22.36 -3.22 -12.49
N ALA A 374 21.87 -2.96 -11.28
CA ALA A 374 22.45 -3.54 -10.08
C ALA A 374 22.38 -5.07 -10.09
N LEU A 375 21.24 -5.65 -10.45
CA LEU A 375 21.06 -7.10 -10.51
C LEU A 375 21.96 -7.75 -11.58
N ASN A 376 22.09 -7.16 -12.76
CA ASN A 376 22.90 -7.73 -13.85
C ASN A 376 24.41 -7.70 -13.55
N TYR A 377 24.90 -6.73 -12.78
CA TYR A 377 26.34 -6.58 -12.50
C TYR A 377 26.77 -7.13 -11.13
N LEU A 378 25.84 -7.30 -10.20
CA LEU A 378 26.11 -7.83 -8.85
C LEU A 378 25.65 -9.28 -8.66
N GLN A 379 24.90 -9.85 -9.62
CA GLN A 379 24.73 -11.29 -9.69
C GLN A 379 26.12 -11.91 -9.86
N THR A 380 26.52 -12.69 -8.86
CA THR A 380 27.70 -13.53 -8.94
C THR A 380 27.47 -14.55 -10.04
N ASP A 381 28.38 -14.60 -11.02
CA ASP A 381 28.52 -15.78 -11.87
C ASP A 381 28.88 -16.95 -10.94
N ASP A 382 27.87 -17.68 -10.45
CA ASP A 382 28.05 -19.03 -9.89
C ASP A 382 28.31 -20.06 -11.02
N GLU A 383 28.94 -19.61 -12.10
CA GLU A 383 29.46 -20.42 -13.21
C GLU A 383 30.99 -20.51 -13.07
N ASP A 384 31.47 -21.18 -12.02
CA ASP A 384 32.80 -21.83 -12.04
C ASP A 384 33.04 -22.78 -10.85
N VAL A 385 32.00 -23.51 -10.40
CA VAL A 385 32.25 -24.82 -9.80
C VAL A 385 32.29 -25.83 -10.93
N VAL A 386 33.45 -25.94 -11.58
CA VAL A 386 33.79 -27.07 -12.44
C VAL A 386 33.66 -28.32 -11.58
N SER A 387 32.51 -28.98 -11.68
CA SER A 387 32.34 -30.35 -11.23
C SER A 387 33.35 -31.20 -12.00
N PRO A 388 34.31 -31.88 -11.34
CA PRO A 388 35.12 -32.87 -12.01
C PRO A 388 34.19 -34.05 -12.31
N GLU A 389 33.68 -34.06 -13.54
CA GLU A 389 32.97 -35.19 -14.09
C GLU A 389 33.89 -36.43 -14.09
N GLU A 390 33.28 -37.58 -13.80
CA GLU A 390 33.73 -38.92 -14.15
C GLU A 390 34.83 -39.60 -13.29
N VAL A 391 34.40 -40.25 -12.20
CA VAL A 391 34.84 -41.63 -11.94
C VAL A 391 33.66 -42.50 -11.47
N ALA A 392 33.13 -43.26 -12.42
CA ALA A 392 32.52 -44.60 -12.29
C ALA A 392 31.36 -44.86 -11.30
N ALA A 393 30.18 -45.12 -11.87
CA ALA A 393 29.15 -46.02 -11.33
C ALA A 393 29.70 -47.49 -11.28
N PRO A 394 29.11 -48.50 -10.56
CA PRO A 394 27.65 -48.68 -10.44
C PRO A 394 27.06 -49.43 -9.20
N THR A 395 25.71 -49.51 -9.21
CA THR A 395 24.77 -50.52 -8.64
C THR A 395 24.19 -50.38 -7.22
N ALA A 396 22.89 -50.03 -7.11
CA ALA A 396 21.79 -50.75 -6.40
C ALA A 396 20.49 -49.88 -6.30
N PRO A 397 19.28 -50.46 -6.14
CA PRO A 397 17.97 -49.85 -6.47
C PRO A 397 17.27 -49.12 -5.30
N PRO A 398 16.19 -48.34 -5.58
CA PRO A 398 15.60 -47.36 -4.68
C PRO A 398 14.55 -47.98 -3.73
N ASP A 399 14.23 -47.23 -2.67
CA ASP A 399 13.19 -47.45 -1.67
C ASP A 399 13.63 -48.20 -0.40
N ALA A 400 13.97 -47.43 0.64
CA ALA A 400 13.44 -47.58 2.00
C ALA A 400 14.10 -46.53 2.94
N GLU A 401 13.29 -45.97 3.84
CA GLU A 401 13.68 -45.14 5.00
C GLU A 401 14.03 -43.68 4.61
N PHE A 402 13.20 -42.68 4.83
CA PHE A 402 12.60 -42.35 6.12
C PHE A 402 11.45 -41.35 5.89
N GLU A 403 10.21 -41.83 6.04
CA GLU A 403 9.06 -40.99 6.36
C GLU A 403 9.17 -40.56 7.83
N GLY A 404 9.13 -39.25 8.08
CA GLY A 404 8.57 -38.72 9.33
C GLY A 404 9.48 -37.82 10.19
N ILE A 405 8.88 -36.68 10.57
CA ILE A 405 9.28 -35.64 11.56
C ILE A 405 10.13 -34.51 10.95
N GLY A 406 9.63 -33.29 10.76
CA GLY A 406 8.34 -32.69 11.11
C GLY A 406 8.44 -31.17 10.95
N ASP A 407 7.74 -30.61 9.97
CA ASP A 407 7.60 -29.17 9.79
C ASP A 407 6.60 -28.64 10.82
N TYR A 408 7.12 -27.84 11.73
CA TYR A 408 6.43 -27.28 12.89
C TYR A 408 5.60 -26.04 12.52
N GLU A 409 4.79 -26.07 11.47
CA GLU A 409 3.85 -24.95 11.19
C GLU A 409 2.41 -25.36 10.84
N GLU A 410 2.10 -26.65 10.72
CA GLU A 410 0.76 -27.06 10.25
C GLU A 410 -0.21 -27.54 11.36
N SER A 411 0.21 -27.64 12.62
CA SER A 411 -0.63 -28.22 13.68
C SER A 411 -1.63 -27.26 14.34
N PHE A 412 -1.71 -26.00 13.92
CA PHE A 412 -2.69 -25.04 14.49
C PHE A 412 -3.87 -24.71 13.56
N VAL A 413 -3.85 -25.15 12.29
CA VAL A 413 -4.90 -24.85 11.29
C VAL A 413 -5.86 -26.03 11.11
N ALA A 414 -5.51 -27.22 11.63
CA ALA A 414 -6.26 -28.45 11.41
C ALA A 414 -7.55 -28.59 12.24
N ASP A 415 -7.69 -27.88 13.36
CA ASP A 415 -8.83 -28.06 14.28
C ASP A 415 -10.10 -27.26 13.90
N TRP A 416 -10.08 -26.50 12.81
CA TRP A 416 -11.23 -25.70 12.36
C TRP A 416 -12.26 -26.48 11.53
N TRP A 417 -12.05 -27.79 11.32
CA TRP A 417 -12.76 -28.59 10.31
C TRP A 417 -13.78 -29.59 10.84
N GLN A 418 -14.38 -29.36 12.00
CA GLN A 418 -15.50 -30.18 12.44
C GLN A 418 -16.81 -29.39 12.39
N GLU A 419 -17.63 -29.72 11.39
CA GLU A 419 -19.05 -29.36 11.35
C GLU A 419 -19.73 -29.76 12.68
N PRO A 420 -20.58 -28.91 13.29
CA PRO A 420 -21.30 -29.30 14.48
C PRO A 420 -22.25 -30.46 14.14
N LYS A 421 -22.07 -31.60 14.82
CA LYS A 421 -22.92 -32.79 14.69
C LYS A 421 -24.39 -32.40 14.79
N THR A 422 -25.09 -32.39 13.66
CA THR A 422 -26.54 -32.33 13.62
C THR A 422 -27.09 -33.67 14.11
N LYS A 423 -27.99 -33.61 15.10
CA LYS A 423 -28.78 -34.74 15.57
C LYS A 423 -29.70 -35.20 14.43
N GLY A 424 -29.52 -36.43 13.97
CA GLY A 424 -30.54 -37.13 13.18
C GLY A 424 -29.94 -38.04 12.13
N ASP A 425 -29.64 -39.28 12.52
CA ASP A 425 -30.18 -40.44 11.83
C ASP A 425 -29.92 -41.70 12.67
N ALA A 426 -31.00 -42.21 13.26
CA ALA A 426 -31.05 -43.55 13.80
C ALA A 426 -31.33 -44.50 12.64
N GLY A 427 -30.29 -45.16 12.13
CA GLY A 427 -30.43 -46.32 11.24
C GLY A 427 -30.51 -47.60 12.07
N GLU A 428 -31.59 -48.36 11.89
CA GLU A 428 -31.88 -49.65 12.52
C GLU A 428 -30.80 -50.73 12.27
N PRO A 429 -30.66 -51.73 13.18
CA PRO A 429 -29.70 -52.81 13.04
C PRO A 429 -30.26 -53.94 12.15
N ALA A 430 -29.46 -54.37 11.17
CA ALA A 430 -29.67 -55.64 10.47
C ALA A 430 -29.04 -56.80 11.28
N ALA A 431 -29.78 -57.91 11.30
CA ALA A 431 -29.52 -59.16 12.02
C ALA A 431 -28.25 -59.91 11.58
#